data_AF-A0A7S2FLR5-F1
#
_entry.id   AF-A0A7S2FLR5-F1
#
_cell.length_a   1.000
_cell.length_b   1.000
_cell.length_c   1.000
_cell.angle_alpha   90.00
_cell.angle_beta   90.00
_cell.angle_gamma   90.00
#
_symmetry.space_group_name_H-M   'P 1'
#
loop_
_entity.id
_entity.type
_entity.pdbx_description
1 polymer ?
#
loop_
_entity_poly.entity_id
_entity_poly.type
_entity_poly.pdbx_seq_one_letter_code
_entity_poly.pdbx_strand_id
1 'polypeptide(L)'
;MARESIYNLVPEQYVEQPKPPMYRSQHDPSAPVTGSTFGTHGTTQLHGAGIVKKRGAATFGPSNKTNPNPQTYLKRGAPLELPAPTAFKYRDASRKPSVPKVEDRPVMGIQTAKNFITANAVEAILQVPQGLGETEPDYLAKADYGKVPEYLGQVKEEIRRENDMIDAYVMEMGRAQGAVEEPGEELIEMSAAERSELVRALKRKWDAVNAKYQKMAHTVKLDTVGKVKRKEGMEKELVQIEADIERLERPGPVYVSS
;
A
#
# COMPACT_ATOMS: atom_id res chain seq x y z
N MET A 1 -18.55 -45.16 -30.27
CA MET A 1 -19.30 -45.27 -31.54
C MET A 1 -20.54 -44.40 -31.41
N ALA A 2 -20.53 -43.21 -32.03
CA ALA A 2 -21.74 -42.40 -32.12
C ALA A 2 -22.74 -43.16 -33.01
N ARG A 3 -23.96 -43.39 -32.51
CA ARG A 3 -25.01 -44.05 -33.30
C ARG A 3 -25.37 -43.12 -34.46
N GLU A 4 -25.14 -43.57 -35.68
CA GLU A 4 -25.49 -42.82 -36.88
C GLU A 4 -27.01 -42.63 -36.92
N SER A 5 -27.44 -41.37 -37.00
CA SER A 5 -28.85 -40.98 -37.06
C SER A 5 -29.05 -40.10 -38.28
N ILE A 6 -30.05 -40.43 -39.10
CA ILE A 6 -30.47 -39.66 -40.28
C ILE A 6 -30.74 -38.19 -39.93
N TYR A 7 -31.20 -37.92 -38.71
CA TYR A 7 -31.47 -36.56 -38.23
C TYR A 7 -30.21 -35.71 -37.99
N ASN A 8 -29.02 -36.32 -37.95
CA ASN A 8 -27.73 -35.64 -37.78
C ASN A 8 -26.98 -35.41 -39.11
N LEU A 9 -27.63 -35.66 -40.26
CA LEU A 9 -27.00 -35.55 -41.59
C LEU A 9 -26.72 -34.09 -41.98
N VAL A 10 -27.56 -33.15 -41.54
CA VAL A 10 -27.37 -31.72 -41.76
C VAL A 10 -26.97 -31.12 -40.42
N PRO A 11 -25.76 -30.57 -40.28
CA PRO A 11 -25.37 -29.89 -39.05
C PRO A 11 -26.31 -28.71 -38.82
N GLU A 12 -26.79 -28.55 -37.57
CA GLU A 12 -27.56 -27.38 -37.19
C GLU A 12 -26.75 -26.12 -37.51
N GLN A 13 -27.38 -25.15 -38.18
CA GLN A 13 -26.72 -23.88 -38.51
C GLN A 13 -26.36 -23.17 -37.20
N TYR A 14 -25.06 -23.13 -36.91
CA TYR A 14 -24.54 -22.36 -35.78
C TYR A 14 -24.78 -20.87 -36.05
N VAL A 15 -25.69 -20.27 -35.28
CA VAL A 15 -25.91 -18.82 -35.31
C VAL A 15 -24.86 -18.18 -34.41
N GLU A 16 -23.93 -17.45 -35.00
CA GLU A 16 -22.96 -16.67 -34.23
C GLU A 16 -23.69 -15.63 -33.37
N GLN A 17 -23.65 -15.80 -32.05
CA GLN A 17 -24.22 -14.83 -31.12
C GLN A 17 -23.46 -13.50 -31.27
N PRO A 18 -24.15 -12.35 -31.46
CA PRO A 18 -23.49 -11.07 -31.56
C PRO A 18 -22.78 -10.75 -30.23
N LYS A 19 -21.55 -10.26 -30.30
CA LYS A 19 -20.79 -9.87 -29.11
C LYS A 19 -21.56 -8.78 -28.34
N PRO A 20 -21.65 -8.86 -27.00
CA PRO A 20 -22.31 -7.82 -26.23
C PRO A 20 -21.57 -6.48 -26.39
N PRO A 21 -22.28 -5.35 -26.26
CA PRO A 21 -21.64 -4.04 -26.31
C PRO A 21 -20.58 -3.91 -25.21
N MET A 22 -19.48 -3.23 -25.55
CA MET A 22 -18.40 -2.99 -24.60
C MET A 22 -18.90 -2.18 -23.40
N TYR A 23 -18.64 -2.68 -22.19
CA TYR A 23 -18.98 -1.98 -20.95
C TYR A 23 -18.33 -0.59 -20.91
N ARG A 24 -19.12 0.43 -20.58
CA ARG A 24 -18.65 1.78 -20.26
C ARG A 24 -18.96 2.09 -18.81
N SER A 25 -17.94 2.53 -18.07
CA SER A 25 -18.11 2.93 -16.67
C SER A 25 -19.09 4.09 -16.54
N GLN A 26 -19.79 4.16 -15.41
CA GLN A 26 -20.60 5.32 -15.03
C GLN A 26 -19.75 6.57 -14.73
N HIS A 27 -18.45 6.38 -14.50
CA HIS A 27 -17.52 7.46 -14.22
C HIS A 27 -17.01 8.08 -15.53
N ASP A 28 -17.05 9.41 -15.60
CA ASP A 28 -16.49 10.18 -16.70
C ASP A 28 -14.95 10.12 -16.67
N PRO A 29 -14.29 9.56 -17.70
CA PRO A 29 -12.83 9.45 -17.76
C PRO A 29 -12.13 10.81 -17.92
N SER A 30 -12.85 11.85 -18.35
CA SER A 30 -12.33 13.21 -18.47
C SER A 30 -12.61 14.06 -17.23
N ALA A 31 -13.37 13.55 -16.26
CA ALA A 31 -13.63 14.26 -15.02
C ALA A 31 -12.36 14.33 -14.14
N PRO A 32 -12.17 15.43 -13.40
CA PRO A 32 -11.05 15.54 -12.48
C PRO A 32 -11.14 14.47 -11.39
N VAL A 33 -10.00 13.84 -11.08
CA VAL A 33 -9.89 12.82 -10.02
C VAL A 33 -10.20 13.48 -8.68
N THR A 34 -11.37 13.18 -8.14
CA THR A 34 -11.81 13.73 -6.85
C THR A 34 -11.00 13.06 -5.73
N GLY A 35 -10.33 13.85 -4.90
CA GLY A 35 -9.54 13.33 -3.77
C GLY A 35 -8.06 13.07 -4.05
N SER A 36 -7.54 13.45 -5.22
CA SER A 36 -6.10 13.37 -5.50
C SER A 36 -5.32 14.46 -4.75
N THR A 37 -4.19 14.08 -4.14
CA THR A 37 -3.23 14.98 -3.47
C THR A 37 -2.17 15.53 -4.42
N PHE A 38 -2.16 15.11 -5.69
CA PHE A 38 -1.24 15.65 -6.68
C PHE A 38 -1.61 17.10 -7.03
N GLY A 39 -0.63 18.01 -6.89
CA GLY A 39 -0.78 19.44 -7.22
C GLY A 39 -1.37 20.31 -6.11
N THR A 40 -1.53 19.79 -4.89
CA THR A 40 -1.93 20.60 -3.73
C THR A 40 -0.70 21.23 -3.07
N HIS A 41 -0.61 22.56 -3.04
CA HIS A 41 0.32 23.26 -2.16
C HIS A 41 -0.39 23.60 -0.84
N GLY A 42 -0.01 22.92 0.25
CA GLY A 42 -0.57 23.11 1.60
C GLY A 42 -1.07 21.80 2.26
N THR A 43 -1.42 21.86 3.54
CA THR A 43 -1.82 20.70 4.37
C THR A 43 -3.34 20.49 4.47
N THR A 44 -4.15 21.37 3.89
CA THR A 44 -5.61 21.36 4.06
C THR A 44 -6.31 20.90 2.77
N GLN A 45 -7.04 19.78 2.83
CA GLN A 45 -7.91 19.34 1.75
C GLN A 45 -9.13 20.27 1.63
N LEU A 46 -9.20 21.03 0.53
CA LEU A 46 -10.39 21.81 0.17
C LEU A 46 -11.28 20.99 -0.78
N HIS A 47 -12.60 21.20 -0.72
CA HIS A 47 -13.53 20.65 -1.72
C HIS A 47 -13.09 21.08 -3.13
N GLY A 48 -12.76 20.10 -4.00
CA GLY A 48 -12.12 20.34 -5.30
C GLY A 48 -10.61 20.05 -5.36
N ALA A 49 -10.03 19.46 -4.31
CA ALA A 49 -8.67 18.93 -4.33
C ALA A 49 -8.51 17.85 -5.42
N GLY A 50 -7.48 18.01 -6.27
CA GLY A 50 -7.23 17.20 -7.47
C GLY A 50 -7.55 17.91 -8.79
N ILE A 51 -8.14 19.11 -8.77
CA ILE A 51 -8.40 19.90 -9.99
C ILE A 51 -7.15 20.69 -10.38
N VAL A 52 -6.35 20.15 -11.29
CA VAL A 52 -5.26 20.91 -11.93
C VAL A 52 -5.87 21.94 -12.89
N LYS A 53 -5.93 23.21 -12.47
CA LYS A 53 -6.35 24.32 -13.35
C LYS A 53 -5.34 24.49 -14.47
N LYS A 54 -5.63 23.94 -15.66
CA LYS A 54 -4.84 24.17 -16.88
C LYS A 54 -4.94 25.65 -17.27
N ARG A 55 -3.89 26.42 -17.00
CA ARG A 55 -3.76 27.80 -17.47
C ARG A 55 -3.16 27.77 -18.89
N GLY A 56 -3.78 28.44 -19.85
CA GLY A 56 -3.42 28.32 -21.27
C GLY A 56 -1.99 28.75 -21.64
N ALA A 57 -1.33 29.58 -20.82
CA ALA A 57 -0.01 30.14 -21.15
C ALA A 57 0.90 30.36 -19.91
N ALA A 58 0.76 29.55 -18.86
CA ALA A 58 1.47 29.78 -17.60
C ALA A 58 2.98 29.49 -17.67
N THR A 59 3.42 28.49 -18.44
CA THR A 59 4.83 28.05 -18.45
C THR A 59 5.70 28.89 -19.38
N PHE A 60 5.19 29.24 -20.57
CA PHE A 60 5.97 29.89 -21.63
C PHE A 60 5.42 31.27 -22.04
N GLY A 61 4.36 31.75 -21.41
CA GLY A 61 3.67 32.97 -21.83
C GLY A 61 2.91 32.78 -23.16
N PRO A 62 2.13 33.79 -23.57
CA PRO A 62 1.43 33.76 -24.85
C PRO A 62 2.44 33.80 -26.01
N SER A 63 2.20 33.01 -27.06
CA SER A 63 3.07 32.94 -28.25
C SER A 63 3.15 34.26 -29.02
N ASN A 64 2.09 35.07 -28.96
CA ASN A 64 2.03 36.36 -29.61
C ASN A 64 2.59 37.45 -28.70
N LYS A 65 3.59 38.17 -29.21
CA LYS A 65 3.93 39.51 -28.73
C LYS A 65 2.73 40.41 -28.99
N THR A 66 1.78 40.48 -28.06
CA THR A 66 0.72 41.48 -28.11
C THR A 66 1.38 42.82 -27.86
N ASN A 67 1.76 43.52 -28.93
CA ASN A 67 2.19 44.92 -28.81
C ASN A 67 1.06 45.67 -28.10
N PRO A 68 1.36 46.51 -27.09
CA PRO A 68 0.33 47.25 -26.38
C PRO A 68 -0.43 48.12 -27.40
N ASN A 69 -1.70 47.82 -27.60
CA ASN A 69 -2.54 48.61 -28.49
C ASN A 69 -2.89 49.92 -27.76
N PRO A 70 -2.54 51.10 -28.29
CA PRO A 70 -2.80 52.38 -27.62
C PRO A 70 -4.29 52.67 -27.44
N GLN A 71 -5.18 51.93 -28.11
CA GLN A 71 -6.63 52.01 -27.93
C GLN A 71 -7.17 51.16 -26.77
N THR A 72 -6.37 50.21 -26.25
CA THR A 72 -6.75 49.33 -25.14
C THR A 72 -6.07 49.79 -23.85
N TYR A 73 -6.51 50.92 -23.32
CA TYR A 73 -6.08 51.43 -22.02
C TYR A 73 -7.17 51.23 -20.96
N LEU A 74 -6.78 51.18 -19.69
CA LEU A 74 -7.70 50.99 -18.57
C LEU A 74 -8.55 52.26 -18.39
N LYS A 75 -9.86 52.15 -18.61
CA LYS A 75 -10.80 53.27 -18.42
C LYS A 75 -11.20 53.35 -16.95
N ARG A 76 -11.39 54.57 -16.44
CA ARG A 76 -11.92 54.81 -15.09
C ARG A 76 -13.29 54.12 -14.97
N GLY A 77 -13.44 53.24 -13.98
CA GLY A 77 -14.69 52.51 -13.74
C GLY A 77 -14.86 51.21 -14.52
N ALA A 78 -13.76 50.57 -14.95
CA ALA A 78 -13.83 49.20 -15.47
C ALA A 78 -14.60 48.30 -14.47
N PRO A 79 -15.71 47.66 -14.88
CA PRO A 79 -16.64 47.07 -13.93
C PRO A 79 -16.05 45.79 -13.33
N LEU A 80 -15.75 45.86 -12.04
CA LEU A 80 -15.69 44.69 -11.18
C LEU A 80 -17.14 44.37 -10.81
N GLU A 81 -17.82 43.58 -11.65
CA GLU A 81 -19.19 43.16 -11.37
C GLU A 81 -19.19 42.23 -10.17
N LEU A 82 -19.55 42.78 -9.01
CA LEU A 82 -19.87 41.96 -7.84
C LEU A 82 -21.25 41.34 -8.07
N PRO A 83 -21.44 40.04 -7.78
CA PRO A 83 -22.76 39.45 -7.82
C PRO A 83 -23.67 40.17 -6.82
N ALA A 84 -24.95 40.29 -7.15
CA ALA A 84 -25.94 40.88 -6.25
C ALA A 84 -25.94 40.13 -4.89
N PRO A 85 -26.09 40.84 -3.76
CA PRO A 85 -26.09 40.20 -2.44
C PRO A 85 -27.27 39.24 -2.32
N THR A 86 -26.97 37.95 -2.16
CA THR A 86 -27.97 36.90 -1.90
C THR A 86 -27.84 36.42 -0.46
N ALA A 87 -28.97 36.07 0.17
CA ALA A 87 -28.96 35.50 1.51
C ALA A 87 -28.25 34.14 1.49
N PHE A 88 -27.23 33.98 2.33
CA PHE A 88 -26.49 32.73 2.48
C PHE A 88 -27.38 31.64 3.08
N LYS A 89 -27.40 30.44 2.47
CA LYS A 89 -28.16 29.28 2.97
C LYS A 89 -27.19 28.19 3.44
N TYR A 90 -27.31 27.81 4.71
CA TYR A 90 -26.66 26.60 5.23
C TYR A 90 -27.32 25.34 4.65
N ARG A 91 -26.54 24.28 4.41
CA ARG A 91 -27.05 22.98 3.92
C ARG A 91 -28.04 22.31 4.89
N ASP A 92 -27.85 22.53 6.19
CA ASP A 92 -28.69 21.98 7.25
C ASP A 92 -29.50 23.12 7.89
N ALA A 93 -30.80 23.18 7.59
CA ALA A 93 -31.67 24.26 8.06
C ALA A 93 -31.91 24.25 9.59
N SER A 94 -31.72 23.10 10.26
CA SER A 94 -31.86 23.02 11.72
C SER A 94 -31.19 21.77 12.29
N ARG A 95 -30.05 21.92 12.98
CA ARG A 95 -29.35 20.81 13.65
C ARG A 95 -29.96 20.43 15.02
N LYS A 96 -30.87 21.25 15.54
CA LYS A 96 -31.52 21.05 16.84
C LYS A 96 -33.04 21.06 16.65
N PRO A 97 -33.78 20.17 17.35
CA PRO A 97 -35.24 20.24 17.38
C PRO A 97 -35.68 21.57 17.97
N SER A 98 -36.85 22.06 17.54
CA SER A 98 -37.46 23.25 18.12
C SER A 98 -37.79 23.01 19.60
N VAL A 99 -37.63 24.06 20.41
CA VAL A 99 -38.04 24.03 21.82
C VAL A 99 -39.57 23.81 21.90
N PRO A 100 -40.07 23.01 22.86
CA PRO A 100 -41.50 22.84 23.09
C PRO A 100 -42.21 24.19 23.22
N LYS A 101 -43.43 24.29 22.70
CA LYS A 101 -44.21 25.53 22.76
C LYS A 101 -44.81 25.69 24.16
N VAL A 102 -45.17 26.92 24.52
CA VAL A 102 -45.83 27.22 25.80
C VAL A 102 -47.15 26.44 25.97
N GLU A 103 -47.81 26.10 24.87
CA GLU A 103 -49.05 25.32 24.82
C GLU A 103 -48.83 23.81 25.05
N ASP A 104 -47.60 23.30 24.84
CA ASP A 104 -47.26 21.88 24.97
C ASP A 104 -47.10 21.53 26.45
N ARG A 105 -48.22 21.23 27.11
CA ARG A 105 -48.20 20.72 28.49
C ARG A 105 -47.69 19.27 28.48
N PRO A 106 -46.66 18.93 29.26
CA PRO A 106 -46.28 17.53 29.43
C PRO A 106 -47.45 16.74 30.03
N VAL A 107 -47.49 15.43 29.79
CA VAL A 107 -48.53 14.56 30.36
C VAL A 107 -48.37 14.55 31.88
N MET A 108 -49.17 15.39 32.55
CA MET A 108 -49.18 15.53 34.00
C MET A 108 -49.99 14.39 34.62
N GLY A 109 -49.52 13.85 35.74
CA GLY A 109 -50.29 12.88 36.52
C GLY A 109 -50.14 11.43 36.06
N ILE A 110 -49.00 11.07 35.45
CA ILE A 110 -48.60 9.65 35.31
C ILE A 110 -48.31 9.10 36.71
N GLN A 111 -49.36 8.72 37.43
CA GLN A 111 -49.27 7.97 38.66
C GLN A 111 -49.20 6.49 38.28
N THR A 112 -48.09 5.84 38.60
CA THR A 112 -47.97 4.40 38.38
C THR A 112 -48.83 3.68 39.43
N ALA A 113 -49.74 2.81 39.00
CA ALA A 113 -50.47 1.90 39.90
C ALA A 113 -49.59 0.79 40.52
N LYS A 114 -48.26 0.90 40.38
CA LYS A 114 -47.30 -0.10 40.85
C LYS A 114 -47.12 0.04 42.36
N ASN A 115 -47.38 -1.04 43.09
CA ASN A 115 -47.06 -1.10 44.51
C ASN A 115 -45.57 -1.40 44.70
N PHE A 116 -44.80 -0.35 44.99
CA PHE A 116 -43.34 -0.43 45.15
C PHE A 116 -42.91 -1.35 46.30
N ILE A 117 -43.72 -1.52 47.35
CA ILE A 117 -43.38 -2.41 48.46
C ILE A 117 -43.38 -3.86 47.97
N THR A 118 -44.44 -4.27 47.28
CA THR A 118 -44.55 -5.63 46.74
C THR A 118 -43.56 -5.88 45.61
N ALA A 119 -43.31 -4.88 44.75
CA ALA A 119 -42.39 -5.01 43.65
C ALA A 119 -40.93 -5.15 44.12
N ASN A 120 -40.51 -4.32 45.09
CA ASN A 120 -39.15 -4.39 45.64
C ASN A 120 -38.93 -5.69 46.42
N ALA A 121 -39.96 -6.19 47.12
CA ALA A 121 -39.90 -7.46 47.80
C ALA A 121 -39.70 -8.63 46.82
N VAL A 122 -40.48 -8.65 45.73
CA VAL A 122 -40.34 -9.67 44.68
C VAL A 122 -38.98 -9.56 43.99
N GLU A 123 -38.53 -8.35 43.67
CA GLU A 123 -37.22 -8.10 43.05
C GLU A 123 -36.07 -8.63 43.91
N ALA A 124 -36.08 -8.34 45.21
CA ALA A 124 -35.06 -8.84 46.14
C ALA A 124 -35.09 -10.36 46.31
N ILE A 125 -36.28 -10.98 46.33
CA ILE A 125 -36.42 -12.45 46.44
C ILE A 125 -35.92 -13.14 45.17
N LEU A 126 -36.20 -12.57 44.00
CA LEU A 126 -35.76 -13.12 42.71
C LEU A 126 -34.32 -12.76 42.36
N GLN A 127 -33.69 -11.85 43.12
CA GLN A 127 -32.33 -11.44 42.85
C GLN A 127 -31.37 -12.60 43.13
N VAL A 128 -30.74 -13.09 42.07
CA VAL A 128 -29.65 -14.06 42.19
C VAL A 128 -28.47 -13.35 42.88
N PRO A 129 -27.89 -13.93 43.95
CA PRO A 129 -26.72 -13.35 44.59
C PRO A 129 -25.60 -13.19 43.56
N GLN A 130 -24.99 -12.01 43.50
CA GLN A 130 -23.77 -11.84 42.70
C GLN A 130 -22.70 -12.77 43.27
N GLY A 131 -22.14 -13.63 42.40
CA GLY A 131 -21.14 -14.62 42.78
C GLY A 131 -19.98 -13.99 43.53
N LEU A 132 -19.58 -14.64 44.63
CA LEU A 132 -18.43 -14.24 45.44
C LEU A 132 -17.15 -14.39 44.63
N GLY A 133 -16.68 -13.27 44.05
CA GLY A 133 -15.36 -13.16 43.43
C GLY A 133 -15.16 -14.02 42.18
N GLU A 134 -14.51 -13.46 41.17
CA GLU A 134 -13.99 -14.28 40.07
C GLU A 134 -12.92 -15.21 40.65
N THR A 135 -13.27 -16.49 40.82
CA THR A 135 -12.26 -17.52 41.08
C THR A 135 -11.32 -17.55 39.89
N GLU A 136 -10.00 -17.52 40.12
CA GLU A 136 -9.02 -17.61 39.06
C GLU A 136 -9.33 -18.80 38.14
N PRO A 137 -9.37 -18.61 36.81
CA PRO A 137 -9.77 -19.67 35.89
C PRO A 137 -8.76 -20.82 35.94
N ASP A 138 -9.25 -22.04 36.19
CA ASP A 138 -8.44 -23.24 36.14
C ASP A 138 -8.13 -23.61 34.68
N TYR A 139 -6.92 -23.26 34.24
CA TYR A 139 -6.43 -23.55 32.89
C TYR A 139 -6.20 -25.05 32.62
N LEU A 140 -6.11 -25.89 33.65
CA LEU A 140 -6.00 -27.35 33.51
C LEU A 140 -7.36 -27.99 33.22
N ALA A 141 -8.44 -27.40 33.72
CA ALA A 141 -9.81 -27.87 33.51
C ALA A 141 -10.41 -27.44 32.17
N LYS A 142 -9.61 -26.86 31.25
CA LYS A 142 -10.09 -26.46 29.93
C LYS A 142 -10.53 -27.69 29.13
N ALA A 143 -11.74 -27.67 28.56
CA ALA A 143 -12.30 -28.77 27.76
C ALA A 143 -11.45 -29.18 26.53
N ASP A 144 -10.62 -28.25 26.06
CA ASP A 144 -9.72 -28.42 24.91
C ASP A 144 -8.25 -28.60 25.32
N TYR A 145 -7.97 -28.78 26.61
CA TYR A 145 -6.60 -29.02 27.07
C TYR A 145 -6.06 -30.31 26.43
N GLY A 146 -4.91 -30.23 25.78
CA GLY A 146 -4.30 -31.35 25.06
C GLY A 146 -4.94 -31.70 23.71
N LYS A 147 -5.99 -31.00 23.26
CA LYS A 147 -6.57 -31.18 21.92
C LYS A 147 -5.97 -30.18 20.94
N VAL A 148 -5.72 -30.62 19.71
CA VAL A 148 -5.29 -29.74 18.62
C VAL A 148 -6.49 -28.90 18.17
N PRO A 149 -6.39 -27.55 18.15
CA PRO A 149 -7.48 -26.69 17.67
C PRO A 149 -7.86 -26.96 16.21
N GLU A 150 -9.16 -26.91 15.92
CA GLU A 150 -9.73 -27.22 14.59
C GLU A 150 -9.17 -26.34 13.47
N TYR A 151 -8.93 -25.04 13.75
CA TYR A 151 -8.43 -24.09 12.76
C TYR A 151 -7.05 -24.49 12.20
N LEU A 152 -6.23 -25.23 12.94
CA LEU A 152 -4.91 -25.67 12.44
C LEU A 152 -5.04 -26.68 11.29
N GLY A 153 -6.15 -27.41 11.19
CA GLY A 153 -6.44 -28.27 10.04
C GLY A 153 -6.68 -27.44 8.77
N GLN A 154 -7.49 -26.39 8.90
CA GLN A 154 -7.80 -25.46 7.81
C GLN A 154 -6.53 -24.75 7.31
N VAL A 155 -5.71 -24.23 8.24
CA VAL A 155 -4.45 -23.55 7.90
C VAL A 155 -3.46 -24.49 7.17
N LYS A 156 -3.37 -25.76 7.57
CA LYS A 156 -2.53 -26.73 6.86
C LYS A 156 -3.03 -27.03 5.45
N GLU A 157 -4.34 -27.05 5.26
CA GLU A 157 -4.95 -27.26 3.95
C GLU A 157 -4.75 -26.04 3.05
N GLU A 158 -4.87 -24.82 3.59
CA GLU A 158 -4.56 -23.57 2.90
C GLU A 158 -3.11 -23.52 2.43
N ILE A 159 -2.15 -23.79 3.33
CA ILE A 159 -0.71 -23.83 2.97
C ILE A 159 -0.47 -24.86 1.85
N ARG A 160 -1.09 -26.04 1.95
CA ARG A 160 -0.93 -27.07 0.91
C ARG A 160 -1.44 -26.59 -0.44
N ARG A 161 -2.65 -26.02 -0.48
CA ARG A 161 -3.23 -25.49 -1.72
C ARG A 161 -2.39 -24.35 -2.30
N GLU A 162 -1.86 -23.47 -1.45
CA GLU A 162 -1.00 -22.37 -1.89
C GLU A 162 0.30 -22.89 -2.52
N ASN A 163 0.97 -23.85 -1.87
CA ASN A 163 2.15 -24.49 -2.42
C ASN A 163 1.85 -25.17 -3.77
N ASP A 164 0.75 -25.92 -3.86
CA ASP A 164 0.35 -26.58 -5.12
C ASP A 164 0.11 -25.55 -6.24
N MET A 165 -0.46 -24.38 -5.91
CA MET A 165 -0.65 -23.28 -6.87
C MET A 165 0.67 -22.63 -7.30
N ILE A 166 1.59 -22.43 -6.36
CA ILE A 166 2.93 -21.89 -6.64
C ILE A 166 3.67 -22.86 -7.56
N ASP A 167 3.68 -24.15 -7.25
CA ASP A 167 4.34 -25.19 -8.04
C ASP A 167 3.76 -25.25 -9.47
N ALA A 168 2.43 -25.19 -9.60
CA ALA A 168 1.76 -25.15 -10.89
C ALA A 168 2.11 -23.88 -11.69
N TYR A 169 2.13 -22.72 -11.03
CA TYR A 169 2.47 -21.44 -11.67
C TYR A 169 3.92 -21.40 -12.13
N VAL A 170 4.87 -21.87 -11.31
CA VAL A 170 6.29 -22.00 -11.68
C VAL A 170 6.44 -22.95 -12.87
N MET A 171 5.74 -24.08 -12.85
CA MET A 171 5.77 -25.05 -13.94
C MET A 171 5.18 -24.49 -15.25
N GLU A 172 4.08 -23.73 -15.19
CA GLU A 172 3.46 -23.10 -16.37
C GLU A 172 4.35 -22.00 -16.95
N MET A 173 4.91 -21.13 -16.11
CA MET A 173 5.83 -20.07 -16.52
C MET A 173 7.12 -20.63 -17.12
N GLY A 174 7.69 -21.69 -16.53
CA GLY A 174 8.85 -22.40 -17.07
C GLY A 174 8.58 -22.97 -18.47
N ARG A 175 7.39 -23.54 -18.69
CA ARG A 175 6.98 -24.04 -20.01
C ARG A 175 6.72 -22.94 -21.04
N ALA A 176 6.11 -21.82 -20.64
CA ALA A 176 5.71 -20.75 -21.56
C ALA A 176 6.88 -19.90 -22.05
N GLN A 177 7.95 -19.75 -21.25
CA GLN A 177 9.08 -18.90 -21.62
C GLN A 177 10.14 -19.61 -22.47
N GLY A 178 9.99 -20.89 -22.80
CA GLY A 178 11.03 -21.65 -23.50
C GLY A 178 12.36 -21.67 -22.73
N ALA A 179 12.33 -21.25 -21.47
CA ALA A 179 13.37 -21.46 -20.51
C ALA A 179 13.36 -22.96 -20.26
N VAL A 180 14.25 -23.64 -20.98
CA VAL A 180 15.04 -24.71 -20.37
C VAL A 180 15.20 -24.29 -18.92
N GLU A 181 14.75 -25.11 -17.99
CA GLU A 181 15.31 -25.06 -16.65
C GLU A 181 16.82 -25.10 -16.90
N GLU A 182 17.50 -23.95 -16.87
CA GLU A 182 18.84 -23.91 -16.34
C GLU A 182 18.64 -24.55 -14.97
N PRO A 183 19.05 -25.82 -14.78
CA PRO A 183 18.87 -26.48 -13.50
C PRO A 183 19.51 -25.53 -12.51
N GLY A 184 18.67 -24.90 -11.67
CA GLY A 184 18.97 -23.58 -11.11
C GLY A 184 20.42 -23.53 -10.68
N GLU A 185 21.20 -22.63 -11.32
CA GLU A 185 22.67 -22.51 -11.22
C GLU A 185 23.17 -23.36 -10.07
N GLU A 186 23.62 -24.60 -10.34
CA GLU A 186 23.95 -25.54 -9.27
C GLU A 186 24.84 -24.81 -8.27
N LEU A 187 24.27 -24.50 -7.12
CA LEU A 187 24.92 -23.67 -6.11
C LEU A 187 25.95 -24.58 -5.46
N ILE A 188 27.18 -24.55 -5.99
CA ILE A 188 28.27 -25.36 -5.49
C ILE A 188 28.77 -24.69 -4.21
N GLU A 189 28.83 -25.47 -3.13
CA GLU A 189 29.50 -25.05 -1.90
C GLU A 189 30.98 -24.85 -2.20
N MET A 190 31.46 -23.61 -2.07
CA MET A 190 32.88 -23.30 -2.21
C MET A 190 33.67 -24.04 -1.13
N SER A 191 34.74 -24.72 -1.53
CA SER A 191 35.56 -25.46 -0.58
C SER A 191 36.21 -24.52 0.44
N ALA A 192 36.45 -25.03 1.66
CA ALA A 192 37.10 -24.23 2.71
C ALA A 192 38.52 -23.78 2.31
N ALA A 193 39.21 -24.57 1.49
CA ALA A 193 40.54 -24.26 0.98
C ALA A 193 40.50 -23.04 0.03
N GLU A 194 39.62 -23.08 -0.98
CA GLU A 194 39.42 -21.99 -1.94
C GLU A 194 38.95 -20.70 -1.23
N ARG A 195 38.03 -20.83 -0.28
CA ARG A 195 37.59 -19.71 0.57
C ARG A 195 38.77 -19.05 1.29
N SER A 196 39.66 -19.84 1.89
CA SER A 196 40.82 -19.32 2.61
C SER A 196 41.85 -18.66 1.70
N GLU A 197 41.99 -19.16 0.46
CA GLU A 197 42.86 -18.58 -0.55
C GLU A 197 42.31 -17.26 -1.06
N LEU A 198 41.01 -17.19 -1.33
CA LEU A 198 40.31 -15.98 -1.74
C LEU A 198 40.43 -14.87 -0.69
N VAL A 199 40.22 -15.20 0.59
CA VAL A 199 40.42 -14.25 1.70
C VAL A 199 41.88 -13.77 1.77
N ARG A 200 42.86 -14.66 1.59
CA ARG A 200 44.29 -14.28 1.52
C ARG A 200 44.58 -13.36 0.35
N ALA A 201 44.00 -13.61 -0.82
CA ALA A 201 44.15 -12.77 -2.01
C ALA A 201 43.52 -11.37 -1.80
N LEU A 202 42.33 -11.31 -1.20
CA LEU A 202 41.67 -10.05 -0.85
C LEU A 202 42.46 -9.24 0.18
N LYS A 203 43.03 -9.88 1.21
CA LYS A 203 43.92 -9.21 2.17
C LYS A 203 45.17 -8.62 1.51
N ARG A 204 45.81 -9.36 0.59
CA ARG A 204 46.93 -8.82 -0.22
C ARG A 204 46.52 -7.63 -1.07
N LYS A 205 45.33 -7.68 -1.67
CA LYS A 205 44.77 -6.55 -2.44
C LYS A 205 44.53 -5.33 -1.55
N TRP A 206 43.95 -5.55 -0.37
CA TRP A 206 43.75 -4.51 0.64
C TRP A 206 45.08 -3.87 1.04
N ASP A 207 46.11 -4.66 1.35
CA ASP A 207 47.45 -4.16 1.71
C ASP A 207 48.04 -3.27 0.60
N ALA A 208 47.90 -3.68 -0.66
CA ALA A 208 48.40 -2.94 -1.81
C ALA A 208 47.66 -1.60 -2.03
N VAL A 209 46.34 -1.59 -1.88
CA VAL A 209 45.52 -0.37 -2.02
C VAL A 209 45.75 0.55 -0.82
N ASN A 210 45.78 0.00 0.40
CA ASN A 210 46.04 0.76 1.62
C ASN A 210 47.45 1.38 1.58
N ALA A 211 48.47 0.66 1.13
CA ALA A 211 49.82 1.23 0.95
C ALA A 211 49.84 2.44 0.00
N LYS A 212 49.01 2.44 -1.06
CA LYS A 212 48.84 3.60 -1.95
C LYS A 212 48.04 4.73 -1.28
N TYR A 213 47.00 4.37 -0.53
CA TYR A 213 46.16 5.32 0.22
C TYR A 213 46.96 6.06 1.29
N GLN A 214 47.77 5.36 2.09
CA GLN A 214 48.63 5.96 3.12
C GLN A 214 49.66 6.93 2.53
N LYS A 215 50.21 6.62 1.34
CA LYS A 215 51.07 7.56 0.60
C LYS A 215 50.33 8.83 0.16
N MET A 216 49.00 8.83 0.07
CA MET A 216 48.21 10.03 -0.22
C MET A 216 47.63 10.68 1.05
N ALA A 217 47.51 9.95 2.15
CA ALA A 217 46.85 10.40 3.39
C ALA A 217 47.54 11.61 4.06
N HIS A 218 48.87 11.75 3.93
CA HIS A 218 49.60 12.90 4.48
C HIS A 218 49.41 14.21 3.68
N THR A 219 48.74 14.15 2.52
CA THR A 219 48.46 15.34 1.70
C THR A 219 47.25 16.08 2.28
N VAL A 220 47.50 17.10 3.10
CA VAL A 220 46.46 17.88 3.79
C VAL A 220 45.61 18.73 2.85
N LYS A 221 46.18 19.21 1.73
CA LYS A 221 45.48 20.04 0.74
C LYS A 221 45.32 19.29 -0.58
N LEU A 222 44.08 18.92 -0.90
CA LEU A 222 43.72 18.26 -2.16
C LEU A 222 43.28 19.32 -3.19
N ASP A 223 44.23 20.11 -3.69
CA ASP A 223 43.93 21.31 -4.51
C ASP A 223 43.36 21.02 -5.91
N THR A 224 43.39 19.76 -6.38
CA THR A 224 42.91 19.39 -7.71
C THR A 224 41.85 18.29 -7.65
N VAL A 225 40.85 18.38 -8.52
CA VAL A 225 39.77 17.38 -8.65
C VAL A 225 40.31 15.97 -8.87
N GLY A 226 41.43 15.83 -9.60
CA GLY A 226 42.08 14.53 -9.82
C GLY A 226 42.75 13.93 -8.57
N LYS A 227 43.18 14.75 -7.60
CA LYS A 227 43.67 14.25 -6.30
C LYS A 227 42.52 13.75 -5.44
N VAL A 228 41.41 14.49 -5.41
CA VAL A 228 40.18 14.11 -4.70
C VAL A 228 39.62 12.80 -5.24
N LYS A 229 39.38 12.69 -6.56
CA LYS A 229 38.84 11.48 -7.18
C LYS A 229 39.68 10.23 -6.93
N ARG A 230 41.02 10.35 -6.93
CA ARG A 230 41.91 9.22 -6.64
C ARG A 230 41.79 8.76 -5.18
N LYS A 231 41.69 9.71 -4.24
CA LYS A 231 41.48 9.38 -2.82
C LYS A 231 40.13 8.71 -2.61
N GLU A 232 39.05 9.30 -3.12
CA GLU A 232 37.70 8.73 -3.03
C GLU A 232 37.59 7.35 -3.68
N GLY A 233 38.26 7.15 -4.82
CA GLY A 233 38.31 5.85 -5.51
C GLY A 233 38.98 4.77 -4.65
N MET A 234 40.12 5.09 -4.03
CA MET A 234 40.80 4.17 -3.12
C MET A 234 39.97 3.90 -1.86
N GLU A 235 39.26 4.89 -1.31
CA GLU A 235 38.37 4.71 -0.16
C GLU A 235 37.20 3.77 -0.49
N LYS A 236 36.57 3.96 -1.65
CA LYS A 236 35.50 3.06 -2.11
C LYS A 236 36.01 1.63 -2.31
N GLU A 237 37.20 1.48 -2.89
CA GLU A 237 37.81 0.16 -3.10
C GLU A 237 38.17 -0.52 -1.77
N LEU A 238 38.70 0.22 -0.79
CA LEU A 238 38.97 -0.30 0.55
C LEU A 238 37.70 -0.78 1.26
N VAL A 239 36.64 0.05 1.25
CA VAL A 239 35.34 -0.30 1.84
C VAL A 239 34.73 -1.54 1.18
N GLN A 240 34.84 -1.66 -0.15
CA GLN A 240 34.36 -2.83 -0.87
C GLN A 240 35.12 -4.09 -0.45
N ILE A 241 36.46 -4.04 -0.43
CA ILE A 241 37.29 -5.19 -0.04
C ILE A 241 37.03 -5.59 1.42
N GLU A 242 36.84 -4.63 2.32
CA GLU A 242 36.48 -4.90 3.72
C GLU A 242 35.14 -5.63 3.85
N ALA A 243 34.11 -5.19 3.11
CA ALA A 243 32.81 -5.84 3.08
C ALA A 243 32.88 -7.26 2.49
N ASP A 244 33.67 -7.45 1.43
CA ASP A 244 33.87 -8.76 0.80
C ASP A 244 34.59 -9.74 1.74
N ILE A 245 35.62 -9.27 2.45
CA ILE A 245 36.32 -10.07 3.48
C ILE A 245 35.35 -10.42 4.62
N GLU A 246 34.57 -9.46 5.12
CA GLU A 246 33.61 -9.71 6.19
C GLU A 246 32.58 -10.78 5.77
N ARG A 247 32.04 -10.67 4.55
CA ARG A 247 31.09 -11.64 4.01
C ARG A 247 31.70 -13.04 3.92
N LEU A 248 32.96 -13.13 3.51
CA LEU A 248 33.70 -14.39 3.40
C LEU A 248 34.26 -14.91 4.72
N GLU A 249 34.31 -14.13 5.80
CA GLU A 249 34.76 -14.59 7.13
C GLU A 249 33.59 -15.00 8.04
N ARG A 250 32.35 -14.57 7.75
CA ARG A 250 31.15 -14.98 8.50
C ARG A 250 30.99 -16.52 8.52
N PRO A 251 30.69 -17.12 9.69
CA PRO A 251 30.51 -18.56 9.79
C PRO A 251 29.26 -19.00 9.00
N GLY A 252 29.45 -19.93 8.06
CA GLY A 252 28.38 -20.45 7.20
C GLY A 252 28.91 -21.00 5.86
N PRO A 253 28.11 -21.85 5.17
CA PRO A 253 28.41 -22.29 3.82
C PRO A 253 28.30 -21.10 2.85
N VAL A 254 29.24 -21.02 1.91
CA VAL A 254 29.24 -20.01 0.85
C VAL A 254 29.00 -20.73 -0.46
N TYR A 255 27.90 -20.38 -1.11
CA TYR A 255 27.51 -20.94 -2.40
C TYR A 255 27.95 -20.01 -3.52
N VAL A 256 28.47 -20.60 -4.60
CA VAL A 256 28.88 -19.89 -5.80
C VAL A 256 28.13 -20.51 -6.98
N SER A 257 27.56 -19.67 -7.85
CA SER A 257 27.01 -20.15 -9.12
C SER A 257 28.14 -20.43 -10.10
N SER A 258 28.07 -21.58 -10.76
CA SER A 258 28.97 -22.01 -11.83
C SER A 258 28.67 -21.24 -13.12
#